data_AF-A0A9E4Q5M9-F1
#
_entry.id   AF-A0A9E4Q5M9-F1
#
_cell.length_a   1.000
_cell.length_b   1.000
_cell.length_c   1.000
_cell.angle_alpha   90.00
_cell.angle_beta   90.00
_cell.angle_gamma   90.00
#
_symmetry.space_group_name_H-M   'P 1'
#
loop_
_entity.id
_entity.type
_entity.pdbx_description
1 polymer ?
#
loop_
_entity_poly.entity_id
_entity_poly.type
_entity_poly.pdbx_seq_one_letter_code
_entity_poly.pdbx_strand_id
1 'polypeptide(L)'
;ESGNADVAFVYRTDAAIAGGLEVIDVVPVDSYPQIVYPALLMNGASNAAAEFFRFLSGERASAIFDARGFIVLDEGPEDERN
;
A
#
# COMPACT_ATOMS: atom_id res chain seq x y z
N GLU A 1 -7.11 -17.18 -9.91
CA GLU A 1 -6.06 -17.03 -10.94
C GLU A 1 -6.49 -17.75 -12.22
N SER A 2 -6.09 -17.28 -13.40
CA SER A 2 -6.51 -17.88 -14.69
C SER A 2 -5.50 -18.86 -15.30
N GLY A 3 -4.26 -18.91 -14.79
CA GLY A 3 -3.20 -19.79 -15.31
C GLY A 3 -2.59 -19.36 -16.65
N ASN A 4 -2.83 -18.12 -17.11
CA ASN A 4 -2.33 -17.62 -18.40
C ASN A 4 -0.88 -17.09 -18.37
N ALA A 5 -0.21 -17.14 -17.23
CA ALA A 5 1.18 -16.72 -17.06
C ALA A 5 1.89 -17.67 -16.08
N ASP A 6 3.12 -18.07 -16.41
CA ASP A 6 3.91 -18.98 -15.57
C ASP A 6 4.55 -18.27 -14.36
N VAL A 7 4.88 -16.98 -14.52
CA VAL A 7 5.47 -16.12 -13.47
C VAL A 7 4.93 -14.70 -13.62
N ALA A 8 4.77 -13.99 -12.50
CA ALA A 8 4.40 -12.58 -12.47
C ALA A 8 5.13 -11.85 -11.34
N PHE A 9 5.44 -10.56 -11.56
CA PHE A 9 5.79 -9.65 -10.48
C PHE A 9 4.51 -9.06 -9.90
N VAL A 10 4.33 -9.20 -8.59
CA VAL A 10 3.17 -8.71 -7.85
C VAL A 10 3.63 -8.08 -6.54
N TYR A 11 2.76 -7.29 -5.90
CA TYR A 11 3.05 -6.80 -4.55
C TYR A 11 2.91 -7.93 -3.54
N ARG A 12 3.67 -7.85 -2.45
CA ARG A 12 3.58 -8.80 -1.32
C ARG A 12 2.16 -8.94 -0.78
N THR A 13 1.42 -7.84 -0.74
CA THR A 13 0.02 -7.81 -0.30
C THR A 13 -0.89 -8.65 -1.20
N ASP A 14 -0.62 -8.68 -2.51
CA ASP A 14 -1.39 -9.45 -3.48
C ASP A 14 -1.06 -10.95 -3.37
N ALA A 15 0.22 -11.28 -3.23
CA ALA A 15 0.67 -12.65 -3.00
C ALA A 15 0.10 -13.23 -1.69
N ALA A 16 -0.04 -12.40 -0.64
CA ALA A 16 -0.55 -12.85 0.67
C ALA A 16 -2.03 -13.25 0.67
N ILE A 17 -2.83 -12.78 -0.28
CA ILE A 17 -4.26 -13.10 -0.39
C ILE A 17 -4.56 -14.11 -1.50
N ALA A 18 -3.57 -14.42 -2.34
CA ALA A 18 -3.69 -15.35 -3.44
C ALA A 18 -3.56 -16.79 -2.93
N GLY A 19 -4.60 -17.60 -3.12
CA GLY A 19 -4.61 -18.99 -2.65
C GLY A 19 -3.77 -19.96 -3.50
N GLY A 20 -3.33 -19.55 -4.69
CA GLY A 20 -2.63 -20.41 -5.66
C GLY A 20 -1.21 -19.97 -6.02
N LEU A 21 -0.72 -18.86 -5.47
CA LEU A 21 0.62 -18.35 -5.76
C LEU A 21 1.66 -18.90 -4.78
N GLU A 22 2.83 -19.21 -5.32
CA GLU A 22 4.06 -19.46 -4.57
C GLU A 22 5.03 -18.31 -4.79
N VAL A 23 5.58 -17.77 -3.69
CA VAL A 23 6.61 -16.73 -3.77
C VAL A 23 7.97 -17.39 -3.94
N ILE A 24 8.53 -17.29 -5.14
CA ILE A 24 9.82 -17.92 -5.49
C ILE A 24 11.02 -16.96 -5.38
N ASP A 25 10.79 -15.64 -5.35
CA ASP A 25 11.83 -14.62 -5.17
C ASP A 25 11.24 -13.29 -4.66
N VAL A 26 12.09 -12.40 -4.15
CA VAL A 26 11.74 -11.04 -3.71
C VAL A 26 12.65 -10.03 -4.39
N VAL A 27 12.05 -9.05 -5.07
CA VAL A 27 12.80 -7.97 -5.73
C VAL A 27 13.61 -7.18 -4.69
N PRO A 28 14.92 -6.93 -4.93
CA PRO A 28 15.75 -6.15 -4.02
C PRO A 28 15.17 -4.74 -3.78
N VAL A 29 15.10 -4.32 -2.51
CA VAL A 29 14.43 -3.07 -2.10
C VAL A 29 15.08 -1.80 -2.62
N ASP A 30 16.36 -1.87 -2.98
CA ASP A 30 17.15 -0.77 -3.56
C ASP A 30 17.05 -0.70 -5.08
N SER A 31 16.37 -1.66 -5.72
CA SER A 31 16.22 -1.70 -7.18
C SER A 31 14.98 -0.97 -7.69
N TYR A 32 14.17 -0.37 -6.81
CA TYR A 32 12.96 0.36 -7.17
C TYR A 32 12.70 1.55 -6.23
N PRO A 33 12.06 2.63 -6.71
CA PRO A 33 11.61 3.72 -5.85
C PRO A 33 10.60 3.21 -4.82
N GLN A 34 10.55 3.83 -3.64
CA GLN A 34 9.61 3.43 -2.60
C GLN A 34 8.16 3.39 -3.13
N ILE A 35 7.48 2.26 -2.92
CA ILE A 35 6.09 2.06 -3.33
C ILE A 35 5.19 2.69 -2.25
N VAL A 36 4.64 3.87 -2.53
CA VAL A 36 3.82 4.65 -1.59
C VAL A 36 2.41 4.87 -2.13
N TYR A 37 1.40 4.72 -1.26
CA TYR A 37 -0.01 4.98 -1.56
C TYR A 37 -0.45 6.30 -0.90
N PRO A 38 -0.32 7.45 -1.59
CA PRO A 38 -0.72 8.73 -1.02
C PRO A 38 -2.24 8.84 -0.92
N ALA A 39 -2.72 9.36 0.20
CA ALA A 39 -4.10 9.79 0.36
C ALA A 39 -4.14 11.32 0.43
N LEU A 40 -5.09 11.94 -0.27
CA LEU A 40 -5.25 13.40 -0.31
C LEU A 40 -6.71 13.78 -0.06
N LEU A 41 -6.92 14.81 0.75
CA LEU A 41 -8.23 15.45 0.92
C LEU A 41 -8.36 16.59 -0.10
N MET A 42 -9.33 16.50 -1.00
CA MET A 42 -9.53 17.49 -2.06
C MET A 42 -10.14 18.79 -1.53
N ASN A 43 -9.81 19.93 -2.17
CA ASN A 43 -10.45 21.20 -1.88
C ASN A 43 -11.98 21.12 -2.07
N GLY A 44 -12.75 21.62 -1.11
CA GLY A 44 -14.22 21.57 -1.13
C GLY A 44 -14.81 20.19 -0.78
N ALA A 45 -14.00 19.27 -0.28
CA ALA A 45 -14.48 17.98 0.22
C ALA A 45 -15.50 18.15 1.35
N SER A 46 -16.43 17.20 1.44
CA SER A 46 -17.45 17.20 2.49
C SER A 46 -16.85 16.91 3.88
N ASN A 47 -17.59 17.25 4.93
CA ASN A 47 -17.19 16.90 6.30
C ASN A 47 -17.00 15.39 6.48
N ALA A 48 -17.82 14.56 5.82
CA ALA A 48 -17.69 13.11 5.86
C ALA A 48 -16.37 12.63 5.22
N ALA A 49 -15.93 13.27 4.14
CA ALA A 49 -14.63 12.96 3.53
C ALA A 49 -13.47 13.37 4.46
N ALA A 50 -13.57 14.52 5.14
CA ALA A 50 -12.58 14.94 6.13
C ALA A 50 -12.51 14.01 7.35
N GLU A 51 -13.66 13.51 7.82
CA GLU A 51 -13.74 12.50 8.88
C GLU A 51 -13.11 11.18 8.45
N PHE A 52 -13.40 10.71 7.24
CA PHE A 52 -12.82 9.49 6.70
C PHE A 52 -11.30 9.62 6.52
N PHE A 53 -10.82 10.76 6.01
CA PHE A 53 -9.39 11.03 5.89
C PHE A 53 -8.69 10.97 7.25
N ARG A 54 -9.28 11.60 8.28
CA ARG A 54 -8.77 11.52 9.67
C ARG A 54 -8.76 10.09 10.22
N PHE A 55 -9.77 9.30 9.90
CA PHE A 55 -9.82 7.89 10.28
C PHE A 55 -8.68 7.11 9.62
N LEU A 56 -8.43 7.31 8.32
CA LEU A 56 -7.34 6.64 7.59
C LEU A 56 -5.96 6.99 8.15
N SER A 57 -5.77 8.19 8.70
CA SER A 57 -4.53 8.62 9.37
C SER A 57 -4.42 8.18 10.84
N GLY A 58 -5.41 7.48 11.39
CA GLY A 58 -5.45 7.11 12.80
C GLY A 58 -4.93 5.69 13.09
N GLU A 59 -4.59 5.43 14.36
CA GLU A 59 -4.04 4.15 14.83
C GLU A 59 -4.84 2.92 14.40
N ARG A 60 -6.17 3.02 14.39
CA ARG A 60 -7.05 1.92 13.97
C ARG A 60 -6.85 1.55 12.50
N ALA A 61 -6.70 2.54 11.62
CA ALA A 61 -6.43 2.28 10.21
C ALA A 61 -5.01 1.76 10.02
N SER A 62 -4.02 2.33 10.71
CA SER A 62 -2.63 1.85 10.71
C SER A 62 -2.53 0.37 11.07
N ALA A 63 -3.20 -0.07 12.14
CA ALA A 63 -3.23 -1.48 12.54
C ALA A 63 -3.87 -2.39 11.48
N ILE A 64 -4.88 -1.90 10.75
CA ILE A 64 -5.49 -2.65 9.64
C ILE A 64 -4.50 -2.76 8.47
N PHE A 65 -3.80 -1.69 8.11
CA PHE A 65 -2.80 -1.70 7.04
C PHE A 65 -1.65 -2.66 7.35
N ASP A 66 -1.09 -2.59 8.55
CA ASP A 66 -0.03 -3.50 9.01
C ASP A 66 -0.47 -4.97 8.98
N ALA A 67 -1.67 -5.27 9.50
CA ALA A 67 -2.24 -6.62 9.45
C ALA A 67 -2.50 -7.14 8.03
N ARG A 68 -2.58 -6.26 7.03
CA ARG A 68 -2.71 -6.59 5.60
C ARG A 68 -1.37 -6.59 4.85
N GLY A 69 -0.26 -6.39 5.56
CA GLY A 69 1.09 -6.48 5.00
C GLY A 69 1.62 -5.20 4.38
N PHE A 70 0.95 -4.05 4.61
CA PHE A 70 1.49 -2.74 4.29
C PHE A 70 2.46 -2.28 5.38
N ILE A 71 3.45 -1.49 4.99
CA ILE A 71 4.31 -0.77 5.93
C ILE A 71 3.65 0.58 6.19
N VAL A 72 3.32 0.86 7.45
CA VAL A 72 2.81 2.18 7.86
C VAL A 72 3.99 3.12 8.00
N LEU A 73 3.88 4.30 7.37
CA LEU A 73 4.90 5.33 7.45
C LEU A 73 4.58 6.26 8.63
N ASP A 74 5.57 6.55 9.47
CA ASP A 74 5.44 7.54 10.56
C ASP A 74 5.33 8.97 10.00
N GLU A 75 6.01 9.24 8.87
CA GLU A 75 5.93 10.46 8.09
C GLU A 75 5.88 10.12 6.60
N GLY A 76 5.26 10.99 5.78
CA GLY A 76 5.24 10.80 4.33
C GLY A 76 6.67 10.80 3.76
N PRO A 77 6.93 10.13 2.62
CA PRO A 77 8.24 10.18 1.97
C PRO A 77 8.62 11.64 1.71
N GLU A 78 9.91 11.98 1.84
CA GLU A 78 10.40 13.29 1.43
C GLU A 78 10.01 13.54 -0.03
N ASP A 79 9.43 14.70 -0.32
CA ASP A 79 9.08 15.07 -1.69
C ASP A 79 10.37 15.37 -2.45
N GLU A 80 10.87 14.38 -3.20
CA GLU A 80 12.06 14.51 -4.06
C GLU A 80 11.86 15.51 -5.23
N ARG A 81 10.72 16.20 -5.32
CA ARG A 81 10.42 17.20 -6.37
C ARG A 81 10.85 18.64 -6.02
N ASN A 82 11.86 18.81 -5.15
CA ASN A 82 12.47 20.12 -4.90
C ASN A 82 13.90 20.20 -5.47
#